data_AF-A0A8S1EM60-F1
#
_entry.id   AF-A0A8S1EM60-F1
#
_cell.length_a   1.000
_cell.length_b   1.000
_cell.length_c   1.000
_cell.angle_alpha   90.00
_cell.angle_beta   90.00
_cell.angle_gamma   90.00
#
_symmetry.space_group_name_H-M   'P 1'
#
loop_
_entity.id
_entity.type
_entity.pdbx_description
1 polymer ?
#
loop_
_entity_poly.entity_id
_entity_poly.type
_entity_poly.pdbx_seq_one_letter_code
_entity_poly.pdbx_strand_id
1 'polypeptide(L)'
;MIGQIVETFVFYFCICLLIKCFIFNVTLFYTIYKQPKKSALPTVYIYNMTVMTMIVTYQRIIGYEHTLFTTFSYFHPHLTAFTMTLNRIFALVTIRATVWFSNSRIWIYTGIHMTINFVLLFIPYLSKCRVMFDAIKMAYIPDCAPERHPITKFCNTYAAVLPLTTLSLNIIIFIYFKLQRSEFYQRVVSWGKGSRTLYIPDSILKSKKRTEAMLIIQSFVTAFCMSIYDFTSIWIRLNVEYYESLEARLKLIIYYLRYAIIPLHVFVVYFVFSPTTRSLVLEQFRAKKNPRSISLNIVSS
;
A
#
# COMPACT_ATOMS: atom_id res chain seq x y z
N MET A 1 -22.63 -0.36 -32.39
CA MET A 1 -21.55 0.61 -32.61
C MET A 1 -21.98 2.05 -32.32
N ILE A 2 -23.11 2.53 -32.86
CA ILE A 2 -23.63 3.89 -32.57
C ILE A 2 -24.01 4.09 -31.08
N GLY A 3 -24.58 3.06 -30.43
CA GLY A 3 -24.93 3.11 -28.99
C GLY A 3 -23.75 3.36 -28.05
N GLN A 4 -22.58 2.72 -28.29
CA GLN A 4 -21.37 2.92 -27.48
C GLN A 4 -20.77 4.34 -27.64
N ILE A 5 -20.91 4.95 -28.82
CA ILE A 5 -20.42 6.32 -29.08
C ILE A 5 -21.31 7.33 -28.35
N VAL A 6 -22.63 7.12 -28.38
CA VAL A 6 -23.60 7.96 -27.64
C VAL A 6 -23.39 7.83 -26.13
N GLU A 7 -23.20 6.62 -25.61
CA GLU A 7 -22.88 6.40 -24.19
C GLU A 7 -21.58 7.08 -23.77
N THR A 8 -20.55 7.01 -24.61
CA THR A 8 -19.26 7.68 -24.36
C THR A 8 -19.41 9.21 -24.38
N PHE A 9 -20.15 9.76 -25.35
CA PHE A 9 -20.40 11.19 -25.44
C PHE A 9 -21.23 11.71 -24.25
N VAL A 10 -22.29 11.00 -23.88
CA VAL A 10 -23.11 11.31 -22.70
C VAL A 10 -22.27 11.23 -21.42
N PHE A 11 -21.39 10.24 -21.31
CA PHE A 11 -20.47 10.10 -20.19
C PHE A 11 -19.51 11.30 -20.07
N TYR A 12 -18.85 11.71 -21.16
CA TYR A 12 -17.97 12.89 -21.17
C TYR A 12 -18.74 14.18 -20.86
N PHE A 13 -19.94 14.36 -21.43
CA PHE A 13 -20.78 15.50 -21.15
C PHE A 13 -21.19 15.57 -19.67
N CYS A 14 -21.61 14.44 -19.09
CA CYS A 14 -21.93 14.33 -17.67
C CYS A 14 -20.72 14.62 -16.78
N ILE A 15 -19.53 14.10 -17.11
CA ILE A 15 -18.29 14.41 -16.36
C ILE A 15 -17.97 15.90 -16.42
N CYS A 16 -18.03 16.53 -17.60
CA CYS A 16 -17.78 17.96 -17.73
C CYS A 16 -18.77 18.81 -16.93
N LEU A 17 -20.05 18.43 -16.92
CA LEU A 17 -21.09 19.09 -16.12
C LEU A 17 -20.84 18.92 -14.62
N LEU A 18 -20.48 17.72 -14.20
CA LEU A 18 -20.16 17.38 -12.82
C LEU A 18 -18.90 18.10 -12.29
N ILE A 19 -17.85 18.24 -13.11
CA ILE A 19 -16.66 19.05 -12.79
C ILE A 19 -17.03 20.53 -12.64
N LYS A 20 -17.86 21.07 -13.54
CA LYS A 20 -18.34 22.46 -13.44
C LYS A 20 -19.17 22.69 -12.17
N CYS A 21 -20.04 21.75 -11.81
CA CYS A 21 -20.79 21.79 -10.55
C CYS A 21 -19.86 21.70 -9.32
N PHE A 22 -18.82 20.87 -9.36
CA PHE A 22 -17.83 20.78 -8.29
C PHE A 22 -17.08 22.11 -8.10
N ILE A 23 -16.56 22.69 -9.18
CA ILE A 23 -15.87 23.99 -9.14
C ILE A 23 -16.80 25.08 -8.60
N PHE A 24 -18.04 25.16 -9.09
CA PHE A 24 -19.04 26.10 -8.62
C PHE A 24 -19.31 25.96 -7.10
N ASN A 25 -19.48 24.72 -6.61
CA ASN A 25 -19.68 24.45 -5.19
C ASN A 25 -18.46 24.84 -4.34
N VAL A 26 -17.23 24.62 -4.82
CA VAL A 26 -15.99 25.05 -4.13
C VAL A 26 -15.92 26.57 -4.05
N THR A 27 -16.22 27.26 -5.15
CA THR A 27 -16.22 28.73 -5.21
C THR A 27 -17.31 29.31 -4.30
N LEU A 28 -18.49 28.71 -4.28
CA LEU A 28 -19.60 29.12 -3.41
C LEU A 28 -19.24 28.94 -1.93
N PHE A 29 -18.67 27.79 -1.57
CA PHE A 29 -18.17 27.51 -0.22
C PHE A 29 -17.12 28.54 0.22
N TYR A 30 -16.13 28.82 -0.63
CA TYR A 30 -15.09 29.81 -0.36
C TYR A 30 -15.65 31.23 -0.20
N THR A 31 -16.60 31.62 -1.05
CA THR A 31 -17.24 32.95 -1.03
C THR A 31 -18.03 33.17 0.25
N ILE A 32 -18.76 32.14 0.70
CA ILE A 32 -19.55 32.19 1.94
C ILE A 32 -18.65 32.16 3.18
N TYR A 33 -17.57 31.35 3.18
CA TYR A 33 -16.60 31.31 4.28
C TYR A 33 -15.96 32.68 4.54
N LYS A 34 -15.72 33.46 3.48
CA LYS A 34 -15.08 34.79 3.53
C LYS A 34 -16.04 35.93 3.91
N GLN A 35 -17.36 35.71 4.02
CA GLN A 35 -18.30 36.77 4.38
C GLN A 35 -18.21 37.17 5.87
N PRO A 36 -18.14 38.48 6.18
CA PRO A 36 -18.01 38.98 7.55
C PRO A 36 -19.31 39.00 8.36
N LYS A 37 -20.50 39.06 7.73
CA LYS A 37 -21.82 39.06 8.39
C LYS A 37 -22.55 37.74 8.20
N LYS A 38 -22.35 36.79 9.12
CA LYS A 38 -22.87 35.40 9.03
C LYS A 38 -24.37 35.24 9.36
N SER A 39 -25.03 36.29 9.86
CA SER A 39 -26.41 36.28 10.40
C SER A 39 -27.50 36.71 9.41
N ALA A 40 -27.15 37.17 8.21
CA ALA A 40 -28.12 37.76 7.26
C ALA A 40 -28.87 36.72 6.39
N LEU A 41 -28.46 35.46 6.40
CA LEU A 41 -28.96 34.37 5.55
C LEU A 41 -29.00 33.05 6.34
N PRO A 42 -29.78 32.03 5.92
CA PRO A 42 -29.73 30.67 6.47
C PRO A 42 -28.43 29.94 6.06
N THR A 43 -27.28 30.55 6.36
CA THR A 43 -25.94 30.15 5.95
C THR A 43 -25.60 28.71 6.35
N VAL A 44 -26.16 28.23 7.47
CA VAL A 44 -26.00 26.85 7.97
C VAL A 44 -26.67 25.81 7.08
N TYR A 45 -27.86 26.12 6.54
CA TYR A 45 -28.57 25.23 5.61
C TYR A 45 -27.85 25.16 4.26
N ILE A 46 -27.34 26.30 3.78
CA ILE A 46 -26.52 26.37 2.56
C ILE A 46 -25.20 25.62 2.75
N TYR A 47 -24.59 25.69 3.93
CA TYR A 47 -23.39 24.92 4.30
C TYR A 47 -23.63 23.41 4.23
N ASN A 48 -24.68 22.94 4.90
CA ASN A 48 -25.01 21.51 4.94
C ASN A 48 -25.40 20.99 3.54
N MET A 49 -26.17 21.74 2.76
CA MET A 49 -26.53 21.36 1.39
C MET A 49 -25.32 21.35 0.44
N THR A 50 -24.40 22.31 0.55
CA THR A 50 -23.19 22.38 -0.28
C THR A 50 -22.22 21.25 0.06
N VAL A 51 -22.00 20.97 1.35
CA VAL A 51 -21.13 19.87 1.81
C VAL A 51 -21.71 18.52 1.42
N MET A 52 -23.03 18.29 1.58
CA MET A 52 -23.67 17.04 1.16
C MET A 52 -23.64 16.85 -0.36
N THR A 53 -23.86 17.92 -1.14
CA THR A 53 -23.76 17.87 -2.61
C THR A 53 -22.32 17.63 -3.07
N MET A 54 -21.33 18.20 -2.39
CA MET A 54 -19.91 17.92 -2.63
C MET A 54 -19.53 16.48 -2.32
N ILE A 55 -20.02 15.91 -1.21
CA ILE A 55 -19.78 14.50 -0.85
C ILE A 55 -20.37 13.57 -1.90
N VAL A 56 -21.62 13.80 -2.31
CA VAL A 56 -22.30 12.99 -3.35
C VAL A 56 -21.62 13.14 -4.71
N THR A 57 -21.20 14.34 -5.08
CA THR A 57 -20.50 14.63 -6.34
C THR A 57 -19.09 14.04 -6.34
N TYR A 58 -18.36 14.13 -5.23
CA TYR A 58 -17.06 13.49 -5.03
C TYR A 58 -17.17 11.96 -5.10
N GLN A 59 -18.17 11.36 -4.43
CA GLN A 59 -18.44 9.92 -4.51
C GLN A 59 -18.78 9.48 -5.94
N ARG A 60 -19.57 10.27 -6.67
CA ARG A 60 -20.00 9.90 -8.03
C ARG A 60 -18.95 10.11 -9.13
N ILE A 61 -18.11 11.15 -9.03
CA ILE A 61 -17.09 11.47 -10.05
C ILE A 61 -15.76 10.76 -9.77
N ILE A 62 -15.37 10.66 -8.49
CA ILE A 62 -14.02 10.24 -8.08
C ILE A 62 -14.08 8.96 -7.24
N GLY A 63 -15.23 8.61 -6.67
CA GLY A 63 -15.34 7.50 -5.73
C GLY A 63 -14.97 6.14 -6.32
N TYR A 64 -15.29 5.88 -7.59
CA TYR A 64 -14.97 4.62 -8.25
C TYR A 64 -13.48 4.52 -8.60
N GLU A 65 -12.92 5.58 -9.20
CA GLU A 65 -11.52 5.70 -9.57
C GLU A 65 -10.64 5.68 -8.32
N HIS A 66 -11.01 6.44 -7.29
CA HIS A 66 -10.35 6.44 -5.99
C HIS A 66 -10.38 5.04 -5.37
N THR A 67 -11.52 4.36 -5.38
CA THR A 67 -11.63 2.99 -4.86
C THR A 67 -10.70 2.03 -5.62
N LEU A 68 -10.64 2.13 -6.96
CA LEU A 68 -9.74 1.35 -7.79
C LEU A 68 -8.27 1.58 -7.41
N PHE A 69 -7.83 2.84 -7.36
CA PHE A 69 -6.43 3.18 -7.06
C PHE A 69 -6.04 2.86 -5.62
N THR A 70 -6.92 3.12 -4.65
CA THR A 70 -6.71 2.76 -3.25
C THR A 70 -6.56 1.25 -3.10
N THR A 71 -7.45 0.47 -3.71
CA THR A 71 -7.42 -0.99 -3.63
C THR A 71 -6.18 -1.56 -4.32
N PHE A 72 -5.78 -0.99 -5.46
CA PHE A 72 -4.54 -1.31 -6.16
C PHE A 72 -3.31 -1.03 -5.28
N SER A 73 -3.24 0.16 -4.69
CA SER A 73 -2.14 0.61 -3.82
C SER A 73 -2.06 -0.17 -2.52
N TYR A 74 -3.16 -0.80 -2.10
CA TYR A 74 -3.23 -1.73 -1.00
C TYR A 74 -2.69 -3.12 -1.39
N PHE A 75 -3.21 -3.74 -2.46
CA PHE A 75 -2.81 -5.10 -2.85
C PHE A 75 -1.38 -5.21 -3.38
N HIS A 76 -0.86 -4.18 -4.03
CA HIS A 76 0.48 -4.23 -4.63
C HIS A 76 1.62 -4.43 -3.60
N PRO A 77 1.67 -3.68 -2.48
CA PRO A 77 2.59 -3.95 -1.38
C PRO A 77 2.49 -5.37 -0.81
N HIS A 78 1.29 -5.96 -0.73
CA HIS A 78 1.13 -7.34 -0.26
C HIS A 78 1.80 -8.36 -1.18
N LEU A 79 1.57 -8.27 -2.50
CA LEU A 79 2.19 -9.13 -3.50
C LEU A 79 3.71 -8.95 -3.54
N THR A 80 4.17 -7.71 -3.35
CA THR A 80 5.60 -7.38 -3.27
C THR A 80 6.22 -7.97 -2.00
N ALA A 81 5.55 -7.87 -0.85
CA ALA A 81 6.00 -8.48 0.40
C ALA A 81 6.11 -10.00 0.29
N PHE A 82 5.12 -10.64 -0.34
CA PHE A 82 5.16 -12.08 -0.62
C PHE A 82 6.35 -12.46 -1.52
N THR A 83 6.59 -11.70 -2.59
CA THR A 83 7.74 -11.90 -3.49
C THR A 83 9.07 -11.73 -2.75
N MET A 84 9.18 -10.73 -1.87
CA MET A 84 10.35 -10.53 -1.01
C MET A 84 10.59 -11.74 -0.10
N THR A 85 9.54 -12.29 0.50
CA THR A 85 9.63 -13.48 1.36
C THR A 85 10.04 -14.72 0.56
N LEU A 86 9.48 -14.94 -0.63
CA LEU A 86 9.90 -16.04 -1.50
C LEU A 86 11.39 -15.95 -1.85
N ASN A 87 11.87 -14.77 -2.25
CA ASN A 87 13.29 -14.55 -2.52
C ASN A 87 14.18 -14.99 -1.34
N ARG A 88 13.74 -14.71 -0.09
CA ARG A 88 14.47 -15.12 1.11
C ARG A 88 14.46 -16.63 1.33
N ILE A 89 13.31 -17.29 1.11
CA ILE A 89 13.23 -18.75 1.19
C ILE A 89 14.16 -19.39 0.16
N PHE A 90 14.15 -18.91 -1.08
CA PHE A 90 15.07 -19.40 -2.11
C PHE A 90 16.54 -19.17 -1.76
N ALA A 91 16.88 -18.02 -1.17
CA ALA A 91 18.22 -17.74 -0.67
C ALA A 91 18.67 -18.66 0.47
N LEU A 92 17.73 -19.15 1.29
CA LEU A 92 18.01 -20.11 2.35
C LEU A 92 18.18 -21.54 1.83
N VAL A 93 17.36 -21.96 0.87
CA VAL A 93 17.35 -23.33 0.34
C VAL A 93 18.42 -23.55 -0.74
N THR A 94 18.73 -22.53 -1.54
CA THR A 94 19.59 -22.67 -2.72
C THR A 94 20.79 -21.72 -2.71
N ILE A 95 21.99 -22.26 -2.93
CA ILE A 95 23.23 -21.48 -3.12
C ILE A 95 23.16 -20.58 -4.38
N ARG A 96 22.24 -20.86 -5.31
CA ARG A 96 22.06 -20.15 -6.60
C ARG A 96 20.89 -19.15 -6.61
N ALA A 97 20.43 -18.64 -5.47
CA ALA A 97 19.31 -17.71 -5.43
C ALA A 97 19.52 -16.43 -6.27
N THR A 98 20.77 -15.98 -6.43
CA THR A 98 21.12 -14.83 -7.29
C THR A 98 20.84 -15.06 -8.79
N VAL A 99 20.77 -16.32 -9.24
CA VAL A 99 20.39 -16.66 -10.62
C VAL A 99 18.87 -16.45 -10.82
N TRP A 100 18.07 -16.85 -9.83
CA TRP A 100 16.61 -16.78 -9.90
C TRP A 100 16.07 -15.38 -9.60
N PHE A 101 16.73 -14.65 -8.70
CA PHE A 101 16.36 -13.31 -8.25
C PHE A 101 17.45 -12.28 -8.58
N SER A 102 17.73 -12.10 -9.87
CA SER A 102 18.53 -10.96 -10.34
C SER A 102 17.70 -9.68 -10.35
N ASN A 103 18.36 -8.51 -10.32
CA ASN A 103 17.66 -7.21 -10.31
C ASN A 103 16.65 -7.08 -11.47
N SER A 104 17.03 -7.46 -12.70
CA SER A 104 16.14 -7.38 -13.85
C SER A 104 14.93 -8.32 -13.73
N ARG A 105 15.11 -9.51 -13.16
CA ARG A 105 14.02 -10.47 -12.94
C ARG A 105 13.07 -10.01 -11.84
N ILE A 106 13.59 -9.39 -10.78
CA ILE A 106 12.75 -8.79 -9.73
C ILE A 106 11.85 -7.70 -10.31
N TRP A 107 12.36 -6.84 -11.20
CA TRP A 107 11.54 -5.86 -11.92
C TRP A 107 10.45 -6.50 -12.75
N ILE A 108 10.75 -7.60 -13.45
CA ILE A 108 9.77 -8.35 -14.24
C ILE A 108 8.71 -8.98 -13.35
N TYR A 109 9.08 -9.68 -12.27
CA TYR A 109 8.13 -10.29 -11.34
C TYR A 109 7.21 -9.23 -10.73
N THR A 110 7.77 -8.08 -10.37
CA THR A 110 7.01 -6.95 -9.83
C THR A 110 6.07 -6.33 -10.85
N GLY A 111 6.54 -6.13 -12.09
CA GLY A 111 5.71 -5.66 -13.19
C GLY A 111 4.55 -6.62 -13.50
N ILE A 112 4.82 -7.92 -13.59
CA ILE A 112 3.79 -8.94 -13.89
C ILE A 112 2.69 -8.93 -12.83
N HIS A 113 3.04 -9.03 -11.54
CA HIS A 113 2.00 -9.06 -10.50
C HIS A 113 1.28 -7.71 -10.36
N MET A 114 1.94 -6.59 -10.67
CA MET A 114 1.31 -5.27 -10.74
C MET A 114 0.26 -5.21 -11.85
N THR A 115 0.59 -5.69 -13.06
CA THR A 115 -0.34 -5.76 -14.19
C THR A 115 -1.51 -6.69 -13.89
N ILE A 116 -1.24 -7.89 -13.33
CA ILE A 116 -2.30 -8.84 -12.96
C ILE A 116 -3.23 -8.22 -11.92
N ASN A 117 -2.70 -7.58 -10.87
CA ASN A 117 -3.49 -6.90 -9.85
C ASN A 117 -4.37 -5.80 -10.47
N PHE A 118 -3.81 -4.99 -11.36
CA PHE A 118 -4.56 -3.94 -12.04
C PHE A 118 -5.69 -4.52 -12.90
N VAL A 119 -5.41 -5.54 -13.72
CA VAL A 119 -6.41 -6.20 -14.57
C VAL A 119 -7.54 -6.83 -13.73
N LEU A 120 -7.22 -7.52 -12.65
CA LEU A 120 -8.21 -8.13 -11.75
C LEU A 120 -9.15 -7.10 -11.12
N LEU A 121 -8.66 -5.88 -10.82
CA LEU A 121 -9.48 -4.79 -10.30
C LEU A 121 -10.20 -4.01 -11.41
N PHE A 122 -9.64 -3.98 -12.62
CA PHE A 122 -10.21 -3.29 -13.76
C PHE A 122 -11.42 -4.04 -14.37
N ILE A 123 -11.42 -5.37 -14.33
CA ILE A 123 -12.58 -6.19 -14.79
C ILE A 123 -13.88 -5.80 -14.05
N PRO A 124 -13.96 -5.83 -12.70
CA PRO A 124 -15.19 -5.43 -12.00
C PRO A 124 -15.50 -3.94 -12.20
N TYR A 125 -14.48 -3.09 -12.40
CA TYR A 125 -14.67 -1.67 -12.72
C TYR A 125 -15.36 -1.42 -14.08
N LEU A 126 -15.09 -2.25 -15.09
CA LEU A 126 -15.78 -2.18 -16.39
C LEU A 126 -17.15 -2.88 -16.39
N SER A 127 -17.42 -3.71 -15.38
CA SER A 127 -18.68 -4.45 -15.25
C SER A 127 -19.80 -3.58 -14.66
N LYS A 128 -21.04 -4.07 -14.68
CA LYS A 128 -22.17 -3.44 -13.97
C LYS A 128 -22.05 -3.46 -12.44
N CYS A 129 -21.08 -4.21 -11.90
CA CYS A 129 -20.85 -4.34 -10.46
C CYS A 129 -19.57 -3.62 -10.01
N ARG A 130 -19.55 -2.30 -10.19
CA ARG A 130 -18.45 -1.46 -9.75
C ARG A 130 -18.49 -1.30 -8.24
N VAL A 131 -17.33 -1.07 -7.62
CA VAL A 131 -17.23 -0.88 -6.18
C VAL A 131 -16.98 0.59 -5.90
N MET A 132 -17.82 1.19 -5.07
CA MET A 132 -17.68 2.56 -4.60
C MET A 132 -17.42 2.57 -3.10
N PHE A 133 -16.61 3.52 -2.63
CA PHE A 133 -16.48 3.79 -1.21
C PHE A 133 -17.63 4.67 -0.73
N ASP A 134 -18.44 4.14 0.20
CA ASP A 134 -19.47 4.88 0.89
C ASP A 134 -18.88 5.55 2.14
N ALA A 135 -18.83 6.88 2.12
CA ALA A 135 -18.27 7.68 3.22
C ALA A 135 -19.19 7.75 4.46
N ILE A 136 -20.49 7.44 4.32
CA ILE A 136 -21.42 7.40 5.45
C ILE A 136 -21.23 6.08 6.21
N LYS A 137 -21.14 4.98 5.46
CA LYS A 137 -20.94 3.63 6.03
C LYS A 137 -19.47 3.30 6.28
N MET A 138 -18.54 4.14 5.81
CA MET A 138 -17.09 3.92 5.85
C MET A 138 -16.70 2.54 5.30
N ALA A 139 -17.39 2.12 4.23
CA ALA A 139 -17.32 0.77 3.70
C ALA A 139 -17.32 0.77 2.17
N TYR A 140 -16.68 -0.23 1.58
CA TYR A 140 -16.70 -0.46 0.14
C TYR A 140 -17.96 -1.24 -0.22
N ILE A 141 -18.83 -0.61 -1.00
CA ILE A 141 -20.13 -1.17 -1.38
C ILE A 141 -20.15 -1.36 -2.90
N PRO A 142 -20.44 -2.57 -3.40
CA PRO A 142 -20.64 -2.80 -4.82
C PRO A 142 -22.01 -2.29 -5.26
N ASP A 143 -22.09 -1.75 -6.47
CA ASP A 143 -23.34 -1.32 -7.11
C ASP A 143 -24.34 -2.48 -7.26
N CYS A 144 -23.84 -3.72 -7.36
CA CYS A 144 -24.67 -4.92 -7.45
C CYS A 144 -25.05 -5.54 -6.09
N ALA A 145 -24.84 -4.83 -4.97
CA ALA A 145 -25.21 -5.34 -3.65
C ALA A 145 -26.70 -5.79 -3.60
N PRO A 146 -27.03 -6.93 -2.97
CA PRO A 146 -26.17 -7.76 -2.11
C PRO A 146 -25.21 -8.70 -2.86
N GLU A 147 -25.39 -8.87 -4.16
CA GLU A 147 -24.50 -9.68 -4.98
C GLU A 147 -23.12 -9.01 -5.13
N ARG A 148 -22.10 -9.82 -5.43
CA ARG A 148 -20.73 -9.35 -5.64
C ARG A 148 -20.17 -9.99 -6.89
N HIS A 149 -19.43 -9.22 -7.68
CA HIS A 149 -18.69 -9.78 -8.79
C HIS A 149 -17.81 -10.95 -8.30
N PRO A 150 -17.75 -12.11 -9.02
CA PRO A 150 -17.02 -13.29 -8.56
C PRO A 150 -15.55 -13.00 -8.19
N ILE A 151 -14.88 -12.16 -9.00
CA ILE A 151 -13.50 -11.72 -8.74
C ILE A 151 -13.44 -10.92 -7.43
N THR A 152 -14.33 -9.94 -7.24
CA THR A 152 -14.39 -9.14 -6.02
C THR A 152 -14.69 -9.98 -4.78
N LYS A 153 -15.53 -11.02 -4.92
CA LYS A 153 -15.79 -11.99 -3.85
C LYS A 153 -14.53 -12.78 -3.51
N PHE A 154 -13.86 -13.33 -4.53
CA PHE A 154 -12.60 -14.07 -4.36
C PHE A 154 -11.52 -13.22 -3.67
N CYS A 155 -11.23 -12.03 -4.21
CA CYS A 155 -10.25 -11.12 -3.64
C CYS A 155 -10.60 -10.76 -2.19
N ASN A 156 -11.86 -10.48 -1.88
CA ASN A 156 -12.27 -10.15 -0.51
C ASN A 156 -12.19 -11.32 0.48
N THR A 157 -12.43 -12.55 0.03
CA THR A 157 -12.35 -13.74 0.88
C THR A 157 -10.89 -14.10 1.19
N TYR A 158 -10.01 -14.02 0.20
CA TYR A 158 -8.61 -14.42 0.34
C TYR A 158 -7.66 -13.25 0.65
N ALA A 159 -8.15 -12.00 0.68
CA ALA A 159 -7.34 -10.81 0.95
C ALA A 159 -6.48 -10.94 2.21
N ALA A 160 -7.05 -11.49 3.29
CA ALA A 160 -6.34 -11.63 4.56
C ALA A 160 -5.39 -12.85 4.63
N VAL A 161 -5.56 -13.85 3.75
CA VAL A 161 -4.73 -15.07 3.76
C VAL A 161 -3.29 -14.72 3.36
N LEU A 162 -3.11 -13.92 2.32
CA LEU A 162 -1.80 -13.54 1.81
C LEU A 162 -0.91 -12.78 2.82
N PRO A 163 -1.39 -11.75 3.53
CA PRO A 163 -0.62 -11.08 4.59
C PRO A 163 -0.31 -11.97 5.78
N LEU A 164 -1.30 -12.77 6.24
CA LEU A 164 -1.09 -13.67 7.38
C LEU A 164 -0.04 -14.74 7.08
N THR A 165 -0.15 -15.40 5.91
CA THR A 165 0.85 -16.37 5.46
C THR A 165 2.24 -15.73 5.31
N THR A 166 2.31 -14.52 4.75
CA THR A 166 3.56 -13.78 4.60
C THR A 166 4.19 -13.45 5.96
N LEU A 167 3.40 -13.00 6.94
CA LEU A 167 3.87 -12.74 8.30
C LEU A 167 4.38 -14.01 8.97
N SER A 168 3.62 -15.11 8.90
CA SER A 168 4.03 -16.40 9.46
C SER A 168 5.37 -16.88 8.88
N LEU A 169 5.55 -16.80 7.55
CA LEU A 169 6.80 -17.17 6.90
C LEU A 169 7.96 -16.24 7.31
N ASN A 170 7.74 -14.93 7.42
CA ASN A 170 8.78 -14.01 7.88
C ASN A 170 9.19 -14.27 9.34
N ILE A 171 8.27 -14.66 10.21
CA ILE A 171 8.57 -15.07 11.60
C ILE A 171 9.47 -16.32 11.59
N ILE A 172 9.13 -17.33 10.78
CA ILE A 172 9.93 -18.56 10.64
C ILE A 172 11.35 -18.23 10.15
N ILE A 173 11.47 -17.40 9.11
CA ILE A 173 12.77 -16.95 8.58
C ILE A 173 13.57 -16.22 9.68
N PHE A 174 12.94 -15.33 10.43
CA PHE A 174 13.60 -14.59 11.51
C PHE A 174 14.13 -15.52 12.61
N ILE A 175 13.31 -16.48 13.04
CA ILE A 175 13.71 -17.50 14.03
C ILE A 175 14.86 -18.34 13.49
N TYR A 176 14.78 -18.80 12.23
CA TYR A 176 15.83 -19.58 11.58
C TYR A 176 17.17 -18.82 11.56
N PHE A 177 17.17 -17.55 11.15
CA PHE A 177 18.38 -16.72 11.13
C PHE A 177 18.94 -16.47 12.53
N LYS A 178 18.08 -16.34 13.55
CA LYS A 178 18.51 -16.22 14.94
C LYS A 178 19.15 -17.51 15.45
N LEU A 179 18.59 -18.67 15.10
CA LEU A 179 19.15 -19.98 15.42
C LEU A 179 20.48 -20.22 14.72
N GLN A 180 20.62 -19.85 13.44
CA GLN A 180 21.86 -19.97 12.68
C GLN A 180 23.03 -19.17 13.30
N ARG A 181 22.72 -18.07 14.00
CA ARG A 181 23.71 -17.25 14.72
C ARG A 181 24.04 -17.77 16.12
N SER A 182 23.27 -18.71 16.65
CA SER A 182 23.55 -19.31 17.96
C SER A 182 24.81 -20.17 17.89
N GLU A 183 25.69 -20.04 18.89
CA GLU A 183 26.90 -20.85 18.99
C GLU A 183 26.59 -22.35 19.04
N PHE A 184 25.47 -22.72 19.65
CA PHE A 184 25.02 -24.11 19.73
C PHE A 184 24.79 -24.71 18.33
N TYR A 185 24.11 -23.98 17.45
CA TYR A 185 23.86 -24.43 16.08
C TYR A 185 25.15 -24.51 15.26
N GLN A 186 26.07 -23.56 15.43
CA GLN A 186 27.36 -23.60 14.75
C GLN A 186 28.22 -24.78 15.18
N ARG A 187 28.22 -25.14 16.47
CA ARG A 187 28.93 -26.32 16.99
C ARG A 187 28.34 -27.63 16.46
N VAL A 188 27.01 -27.74 16.36
CA VAL A 188 26.33 -28.94 15.83
C VAL A 188 26.60 -29.11 14.32
N VAL A 189 26.58 -28.02 13.54
CA VAL A 189 26.84 -28.08 12.09
C VAL A 189 28.32 -28.29 11.78
N SER A 190 29.24 -27.69 12.55
CA SER A 190 30.68 -27.87 12.36
C SER A 190 31.16 -29.29 12.68
N TRP A 191 30.44 -30.01 13.54
CA TRP A 191 30.67 -31.43 13.80
C TRP A 191 30.43 -32.34 12.59
N GLY A 192 29.66 -31.89 11.58
CA GLY A 192 29.28 -32.71 10.41
C GLY A 192 29.95 -32.36 9.08
N LYS A 193 30.70 -31.25 8.97
CA LYS A 193 31.30 -30.81 7.70
C LYS A 193 32.79 -30.52 7.83
N GLY A 194 33.61 -31.37 7.22
CA GLY A 194 35.05 -31.16 7.07
C GLY A 194 35.35 -29.81 6.40
N SER A 195 36.25 -29.06 7.02
CA SER A 195 36.60 -27.67 6.68
C SER A 195 37.08 -27.51 5.23
N ARG A 196 36.23 -26.93 4.37
CA ARG A 196 36.68 -26.20 3.18
C ARG A 196 36.32 -24.73 3.36
N THR A 197 37.27 -23.95 3.86
CA THR A 197 37.13 -22.50 4.03
C THR A 197 37.56 -21.80 2.75
N LEU A 198 36.59 -21.33 1.96
CA LEU A 198 36.85 -20.33 0.92
C LEU A 198 37.16 -19.00 1.62
N TYR A 199 38.38 -18.47 1.44
CA TYR A 199 38.78 -17.19 2.04
C TYR A 199 37.99 -16.04 1.39
N ILE A 200 37.10 -15.41 2.17
CA ILE A 200 36.36 -14.21 1.78
C ILE A 200 36.81 -13.10 2.74
N PRO A 201 37.21 -11.91 2.25
CA PRO A 201 37.59 -10.80 3.11
C PRO A 201 36.51 -10.45 4.15
N ASP A 202 36.92 -10.26 5.40
CA ASP A 202 36.00 -10.02 6.54
C ASP A 202 35.10 -8.78 6.34
N SER A 203 35.60 -7.75 5.65
CA SER A 203 34.84 -6.54 5.32
C SER A 203 33.64 -6.82 4.40
N ILE A 204 33.85 -7.67 3.38
CA ILE A 204 32.83 -8.07 2.41
C ILE A 204 31.78 -8.96 3.09
N LEU A 205 32.23 -9.91 3.92
CA LEU A 205 31.32 -10.79 4.67
C LEU A 205 30.45 -10.01 5.67
N LYS A 206 31.05 -9.05 6.39
CA LYS A 206 30.33 -8.19 7.34
C LYS A 206 29.30 -7.29 6.63
N SER A 207 29.66 -6.73 5.48
CA SER A 207 28.75 -5.96 4.63
C SER A 207 27.57 -6.81 4.16
N LYS A 208 27.84 -8.00 3.61
CA LYS A 208 26.80 -8.93 3.14
C LYS A 208 25.83 -9.33 4.26
N LYS A 209 26.35 -9.69 5.45
CA LYS A 209 25.52 -10.02 6.64
C LYS A 209 24.63 -8.86 7.09
N ARG A 210 25.12 -7.62 7.02
CA ARG A 210 24.36 -6.41 7.36
C ARG A 210 23.23 -6.17 6.36
N THR A 211 23.52 -6.32 5.07
CA THR A 211 22.54 -6.19 3.99
C THR A 211 21.46 -7.27 4.11
N GLU A 212 21.83 -8.53 4.36
CA GLU A 212 20.86 -9.62 4.57
C GLU A 212 19.97 -9.36 5.80
N ALA A 213 20.54 -8.92 6.92
CA ALA A 213 19.77 -8.58 8.13
C ALA A 213 18.78 -7.42 7.88
N MET A 214 19.21 -6.39 7.15
CA MET A 214 18.35 -5.27 6.77
C MET A 214 17.17 -5.75 5.93
N LEU A 215 17.43 -6.58 4.92
CA LEU A 215 16.40 -7.10 4.01
C LEU A 215 15.38 -8.00 4.73
N ILE A 216 15.80 -8.77 5.74
CA ILE A 216 14.90 -9.57 6.59
C ILE A 216 14.01 -8.67 7.46
N ILE A 217 14.58 -7.62 8.05
CA ILE A 217 13.81 -6.65 8.86
C ILE A 217 12.79 -5.93 7.99
N GLN A 218 13.17 -5.51 6.78
CA GLN A 218 12.27 -4.82 5.85
C GLN A 218 11.05 -5.69 5.48
N SER A 219 11.27 -6.97 5.12
CA SER A 219 10.17 -7.87 4.79
C SER A 219 9.28 -8.17 5.99
N PHE A 220 9.87 -8.37 7.18
CA PHE A 220 9.14 -8.60 8.42
C PHE A 220 8.26 -7.40 8.80
N VAL A 221 8.84 -6.19 8.84
CA VAL A 221 8.10 -4.97 9.22
C VAL A 221 6.98 -4.68 8.21
N THR A 222 7.23 -4.87 6.91
CA THR A 222 6.19 -4.73 5.88
C THR A 222 5.04 -5.71 6.13
N ALA A 223 5.34 -7.00 6.32
CA ALA A 223 4.33 -8.02 6.59
C ALA A 223 3.54 -7.76 7.88
N PHE A 224 4.21 -7.24 8.92
CA PHE A 224 3.61 -6.89 10.20
C PHE A 224 2.63 -5.72 10.06
N CYS A 225 3.05 -4.60 9.47
CA CYS A 225 2.19 -3.44 9.24
C CYS A 225 0.95 -3.80 8.39
N MET A 226 1.16 -4.60 7.35
CA MET A 226 0.08 -5.10 6.50
C MET A 226 -0.90 -5.99 7.27
N SER A 227 -0.39 -6.90 8.10
CA SER A 227 -1.25 -7.77 8.92
C SER A 227 -2.10 -6.99 9.94
N ILE A 228 -1.63 -5.85 10.46
CA ILE A 228 -2.45 -4.98 11.33
C ILE A 228 -3.67 -4.44 10.57
N TYR A 229 -3.49 -4.01 9.31
CA TYR A 229 -4.59 -3.55 8.46
C TYR A 229 -5.65 -4.63 8.30
N ASP A 230 -5.21 -5.86 7.99
CA ASP A 230 -6.10 -6.98 7.70
C ASP A 230 -6.74 -7.58 8.92
N PHE A 231 -6.02 -7.64 10.03
CA PHE A 231 -6.59 -8.03 11.31
C PHE A 231 -7.76 -7.11 11.69
N THR A 232 -7.57 -5.80 11.51
CA THR A 232 -8.65 -4.83 11.73
C THR A 232 -9.79 -5.02 10.73
N SER A 233 -9.49 -5.35 9.48
CA SER A 233 -10.50 -5.67 8.44
C SER A 233 -11.34 -6.91 8.80
N ILE A 234 -10.69 -7.98 9.26
CA ILE A 234 -11.34 -9.21 9.72
C ILE A 234 -12.19 -8.91 10.95
N TRP A 235 -11.66 -8.16 11.92
CA TRP A 235 -12.38 -7.81 13.14
C TRP A 235 -13.69 -7.06 12.84
N ILE A 236 -13.65 -6.08 11.91
CA ILE A 236 -14.86 -5.37 11.45
C ILE A 236 -15.85 -6.33 10.78
N ARG A 237 -15.38 -7.29 9.98
CA ARG A 237 -16.24 -8.26 9.28
C ARG A 237 -16.85 -9.31 10.21
N LEU A 238 -16.17 -9.68 11.29
CA LEU A 238 -16.68 -10.63 12.27
C LEU A 238 -17.66 -9.98 13.26
N ASN A 239 -17.53 -8.67 13.50
CA ASN A 239 -18.32 -7.93 14.49
C ASN A 239 -19.10 -6.78 13.82
N VAL A 240 -19.80 -7.05 12.71
CA VAL A 240 -20.50 -6.02 11.93
C VAL A 240 -21.53 -5.26 12.77
N GLU A 241 -22.36 -5.97 13.54
CA GLU A 241 -23.39 -5.36 14.40
C GLU A 241 -22.76 -4.41 15.44
N TYR A 242 -21.68 -4.86 16.07
CA TYR A 242 -20.94 -4.04 17.02
C TYR A 242 -20.30 -2.83 16.33
N TYR A 243 -19.67 -3.02 15.17
CA TYR A 243 -19.06 -1.94 14.42
C TYR A 243 -20.10 -0.91 13.98
N GLU A 244 -21.27 -1.33 13.52
CA GLU A 244 -22.38 -0.45 13.14
C GLU A 244 -22.97 0.30 14.34
N SER A 245 -22.92 -0.28 15.54
CA SER A 245 -23.35 0.40 16.77
C SER A 245 -22.37 1.49 17.28
N LEU A 246 -21.12 1.51 16.79
CA LEU A 246 -20.12 2.49 17.22
C LEU A 246 -20.48 3.92 16.78
N GLU A 247 -20.08 4.89 17.62
CA GLU A 247 -20.15 6.32 17.29
C GLU A 247 -19.40 6.64 15.99
N ALA A 248 -19.94 7.57 15.20
CA ALA A 248 -19.33 8.00 13.93
C ALA A 248 -17.86 8.42 14.07
N ARG A 249 -17.52 9.07 15.19
CA ARG A 249 -16.14 9.49 15.49
C ARG A 249 -15.18 8.30 15.61
N LEU A 250 -15.60 7.21 16.26
CA LEU A 250 -14.77 6.02 16.42
C LEU A 250 -14.61 5.26 15.10
N LYS A 251 -15.68 5.12 14.31
CA LYS A 251 -15.61 4.52 12.96
C LYS A 251 -14.61 5.26 12.07
N LEU A 252 -14.64 6.59 12.13
CA LEU A 252 -13.76 7.47 11.39
C LEU A 252 -12.29 7.33 11.83
N ILE A 253 -12.02 7.29 13.14
CA ILE A 253 -10.66 7.05 13.67
C ILE A 253 -10.13 5.68 13.22
N ILE A 254 -10.93 4.62 13.35
CA ILE A 254 -10.55 3.26 12.92
C ILE A 254 -10.24 3.26 11.42
N TYR A 255 -11.08 3.89 10.60
CA TYR A 255 -10.87 3.98 9.15
C TYR A 255 -9.57 4.72 8.80
N TYR A 256 -9.33 5.91 9.38
CA TYR A 256 -8.12 6.69 9.09
C TYR A 256 -6.84 6.01 9.59
N LEU A 257 -6.86 5.36 10.75
CA LEU A 257 -5.72 4.59 11.24
C LEU A 257 -5.37 3.45 10.28
N ARG A 258 -6.38 2.72 9.80
CA ARG A 258 -6.20 1.70 8.77
C ARG A 258 -5.64 2.31 7.48
N TYR A 259 -6.18 3.42 7.01
CA TYR A 259 -5.70 4.06 5.79
C TYR A 259 -4.25 4.57 5.93
N ALA A 260 -3.90 5.14 7.08
CA ALA A 260 -2.58 5.71 7.35
C ALA A 260 -1.47 4.67 7.48
N ILE A 261 -1.79 3.42 7.85
CA ILE A 261 -0.77 2.36 7.97
C ILE A 261 -0.13 2.02 6.61
N ILE A 262 -0.86 2.21 5.51
CA ILE A 262 -0.39 1.93 4.15
C ILE A 262 0.71 2.91 3.71
N PRO A 263 0.63 4.24 3.81
CA PRO A 263 1.79 5.09 3.55
C PRO A 263 2.84 5.00 4.67
N LEU A 264 2.44 4.79 5.92
CA LEU A 264 3.36 4.75 7.06
C LEU A 264 4.36 3.60 6.98
N HIS A 265 3.96 2.40 6.54
CA HIS A 265 4.90 1.28 6.45
C HIS A 265 6.09 1.58 5.52
N VAL A 266 5.86 2.29 4.41
CA VAL A 266 6.92 2.67 3.46
C VAL A 266 7.95 3.55 4.17
N PHE A 267 7.47 4.57 4.91
CA PHE A 267 8.36 5.43 5.68
C PHE A 267 9.15 4.64 6.74
N VAL A 268 8.48 3.82 7.53
CA VAL A 268 9.13 3.03 8.58
C VAL A 268 10.18 2.07 8.00
N VAL A 269 9.83 1.33 6.95
CA VAL A 269 10.72 0.33 6.33
C VAL A 269 11.94 0.99 5.67
N TYR A 270 11.72 2.01 4.84
CA TYR A 270 12.77 2.56 3.98
C TYR A 270 13.51 3.75 4.58
N PHE A 271 12.94 4.48 5.54
CA PHE A 271 13.64 5.59 6.19
C PHE A 271 14.18 5.22 7.58
N VAL A 272 13.41 4.50 8.39
CA VAL A 272 13.81 4.14 9.77
C VAL A 272 14.74 2.91 9.76
N PHE A 273 14.30 1.82 9.12
CA PHE A 273 15.02 0.54 9.15
C PHE A 273 16.05 0.33 8.03
N SER A 274 16.13 1.23 7.06
CA SER A 274 17.12 1.18 5.97
C SER A 274 18.14 2.33 6.07
N PRO A 275 19.26 2.15 6.81
CA PRO A 275 20.31 3.16 6.93
C PRO A 275 20.89 3.63 5.59
N THR A 276 20.99 2.75 4.60
CA THR A 276 21.51 3.06 3.26
C THR A 276 20.57 4.01 2.53
N THR A 277 19.27 3.69 2.49
CA THR A 277 18.25 4.55 1.88
C THR A 277 18.16 5.89 2.61
N ARG A 278 18.23 5.89 3.95
CA ARG A 278 18.26 7.13 4.76
C ARG A 278 19.45 8.01 4.41
N SER A 279 20.65 7.44 4.25
CA SER A 279 21.84 8.21 3.88
C SER A 279 21.65 8.91 2.53
N LEU A 280 21.18 8.17 1.51
CA LEU A 280 20.91 8.71 0.18
C LEU A 280 19.91 9.87 0.21
N VAL A 281 18.81 9.71 0.96
CA VAL A 281 17.80 10.77 1.12
C VAL A 281 18.41 12.00 1.79
N LEU A 282 19.17 11.82 2.88
CA LEU A 282 19.81 12.92 3.59
C LEU A 282 20.90 13.61 2.76
N GLU A 283 21.64 12.87 1.95
CA GLU A 283 22.63 13.40 1.01
C GLU A 283 21.97 14.29 -0.04
N GLN A 284 20.83 13.90 -0.60
CA GLN A 284 20.06 14.75 -1.51
C GLN A 284 19.57 16.05 -0.84
N PHE A 285 19.09 15.96 0.42
CA PHE A 285 18.70 17.16 1.17
C PHE A 285 19.88 18.07 1.49
N ARG A 286 21.06 17.51 1.78
CA ARG A 286 22.30 18.27 2.00
C ARG A 286 22.82 18.91 0.71
N ALA A 287 22.81 18.19 -0.41
CA ALA A 287 23.20 18.70 -1.73
C ALA A 287 22.33 19.89 -2.15
N LYS A 288 21.02 19.83 -1.87
CA LYS A 288 20.08 20.93 -2.14
C LYS A 288 20.31 22.15 -1.24
N LYS A 289 20.84 21.95 -0.02
CA LYS A 289 21.18 23.02 0.93
C LYS A 289 22.56 23.64 0.66
N ASN A 290 23.45 22.95 -0.05
CA ASN A 290 24.81 23.42 -0.33
C ASN A 290 25.29 22.95 -1.72
N PRO A 291 24.92 23.64 -2.81
CA PRO A 291 25.26 23.22 -4.18
C PRO A 291 26.77 23.27 -4.51
N ARG A 292 27.60 23.87 -3.65
CA ARG A 292 29.07 24.03 -3.86
C ARG A 292 29.93 22.80 -3.53
N SER A 293 29.37 21.75 -2.92
CA SER A 293 30.17 20.57 -2.53
C SER A 293 30.27 19.46 -3.58
N ILE A 294 29.47 19.51 -4.66
CA ILE A 294 29.50 18.50 -5.73
C ILE A 294 30.62 18.75 -6.74
N SER A 295 30.98 20.02 -6.99
CA SER A 295 32.04 20.39 -7.94
C SER A 295 33.46 20.04 -7.47
N LEU A 296 33.67 19.73 -6.20
CA LEU A 296 35.00 19.38 -5.66
C LEU A 296 35.30 17.87 -5.69
N ASN A 297 34.29 17.00 -5.77
CA ASN A 297 34.48 15.54 -5.79
C ASN A 297 34.50 14.92 -7.18
N ILE A 298 34.14 15.69 -8.23
CA ILE A 298 34.21 15.22 -9.63
C ILE A 298 35.61 15.47 -10.22
N VAL A 299 36.42 16.35 -9.62
CA VAL A 299 37.78 16.68 -10.10
C VAL A 299 38.87 15.78 -9.50
N SER A 300 38.52 14.88 -8.57
CA SER A 300 39.47 13.99 -7.89
C SER A 300 39.20 12.49 -8.08
N SER A 301 38.43 12.11 -9.10
CA SER A 301 38.26 10.71 -9.55
C SER A 301 39.06 10.45 -10.82
#